data_AF-A0A5D2YZ00-F1
#
_entry.id   AF-A0A5D2YZ00-F1
#
_cell.length_a   1.000
_cell.length_b   1.000
_cell.length_c   1.000
_cell.angle_alpha   90.00
_cell.angle_beta   90.00
_cell.angle_gamma   90.00
#
_symmetry.space_group_name_H-M   'P 1'
#
loop_
_entity.id
_entity.type
_entity.pdbx_description
1 polymer ?
#
loop_
_entity_poly.entity_id
_entity_poly.type
_entity_poly.pdbx_seq_one_letter_code
_entity_poly.pdbx_strand_id
1 'polypeptide(L)'
;MASSLLVNGLKALFLVLWCLMVTTLIYTISIDGLPFRWEILTPWMAATLVDFYINVVPFAVWVSYKESSLIAATLWVILLVCLGSITTSGYLFIQFFNLSPQESLEDPIYHVLLNQASKDGTKPKGKHSSVAIARILFSVLGCLMLGTLIYTLLTDGSPFRKELLTPWMTATLIDFYINVVALSVWVAYKESNWTTAFFWIVLLISFGSISTCAYIVKELFKLAWQDPLYLILIRKGNRQVHKATL
;
A
#
# COMPACT_ATOMS: atom_id res chain seq x y z
N MET A 1 26.03 -3.57 9.20
CA MET A 1 25.39 -4.19 10.38
C MET A 1 23.98 -3.64 10.64
N ALA A 2 23.79 -2.32 10.66
CA ALA A 2 22.43 -1.72 10.79
C ALA A 2 21.52 -2.02 9.59
N SER A 3 22.05 -1.99 8.36
CA SER A 3 21.31 -2.30 7.14
C SER A 3 20.87 -3.77 7.04
N SER A 4 21.75 -4.71 7.41
CA SER A 4 21.40 -6.14 7.48
C SER A 4 20.36 -6.45 8.57
N LEU A 5 20.40 -5.76 9.71
CA LEU A 5 19.40 -5.88 10.76
C LEU A 5 18.02 -5.39 10.28
N LEU A 6 17.99 -4.24 9.60
CA LEU A 6 16.76 -3.67 9.03
C LEU A 6 16.12 -4.63 8.02
N VAL A 7 16.91 -5.19 7.09
CA VAL A 7 16.39 -6.13 6.08
C VAL A 7 15.83 -7.39 6.73
N ASN A 8 16.55 -7.98 7.69
CA ASN A 8 16.06 -9.15 8.42
C ASN A 8 14.80 -8.83 9.23
N GLY A 9 14.73 -7.64 9.82
CA GLY A 9 13.54 -7.15 10.51
C GLY A 9 12.33 -7.00 9.59
N LEU A 10 12.51 -6.43 8.39
CA LEU A 10 11.44 -6.29 7.39
C LEU A 10 10.99 -7.64 6.84
N LYS A 11 11.91 -8.57 6.59
CA LYS A 11 11.59 -9.97 6.20
C LYS A 11 10.73 -10.64 7.28
N ALA A 12 11.16 -10.56 8.54
CA ALA A 12 10.43 -11.14 9.65
C ALA A 12 9.05 -10.49 9.81
N LEU A 13 8.96 -9.16 9.72
CA LEU A 13 7.71 -8.40 9.81
C LEU A 13 6.70 -8.88 8.76
N PHE A 14 7.06 -8.88 7.48
CA PHE A 14 6.12 -9.25 6.42
C PHE A 14 5.78 -10.74 6.43
N LEU A 15 6.69 -11.62 6.86
CA LEU A 15 6.39 -13.04 7.08
C LEU A 15 5.36 -13.23 8.21
N VAL A 16 5.54 -12.55 9.33
CA VAL A 16 4.60 -12.62 10.47
C VAL A 16 3.23 -12.08 10.06
N LEU A 17 3.16 -10.97 9.34
CA LEU A 17 1.90 -10.40 8.85
C LEU A 17 1.20 -11.33 7.86
N TRP A 18 1.96 -11.98 6.97
CA TRP A 18 1.43 -12.98 6.05
C TRP A 18 0.81 -14.17 6.79
N CYS A 19 1.56 -14.75 7.75
CA CYS A 19 1.04 -15.83 8.60
C CYS A 19 -0.19 -15.40 9.39
N LEU A 20 -0.17 -14.21 9.99
CA LEU A 20 -1.30 -13.66 10.76
C LEU A 20 -2.57 -13.57 9.90
N MET A 21 -2.46 -13.05 8.68
CA MET A 21 -3.61 -12.93 7.79
C MET A 21 -4.13 -14.29 7.33
N VAL A 22 -3.24 -15.22 6.96
CA VAL A 22 -3.61 -16.58 6.57
C VAL A 22 -4.34 -17.30 7.72
N THR A 23 -3.80 -17.23 8.94
CA THR A 23 -4.44 -17.80 10.13
C THR A 23 -5.79 -17.15 10.40
N THR A 24 -5.89 -15.83 10.26
CA THR A 24 -7.15 -15.08 10.46
C THR A 24 -8.22 -15.53 9.46
N LEU A 25 -7.88 -15.68 8.18
CA LEU A 25 -8.83 -16.18 7.17
C LEU A 25 -9.25 -17.61 7.45
N ILE A 26 -8.30 -18.53 7.72
CA ILE A 26 -8.62 -19.93 8.01
C ILE A 26 -9.55 -20.01 9.22
N TYR A 27 -9.22 -19.29 10.30
CA TYR A 27 -10.04 -19.23 11.50
C TYR A 27 -11.45 -18.69 11.21
N THR A 28 -11.55 -17.55 10.53
CA THR A 28 -12.84 -16.90 10.21
C THR A 28 -13.71 -17.80 9.33
N ILE A 29 -13.12 -18.41 8.29
CA ILE A 29 -13.83 -19.36 7.42
C ILE A 29 -14.32 -20.58 8.20
N SER A 30 -13.52 -21.07 9.16
CA SER A 30 -13.86 -22.26 9.95
C SER A 30 -15.04 -22.01 10.89
N ILE A 31 -15.16 -20.81 11.46
CA ILE A 31 -16.20 -20.49 12.44
C ILE A 31 -17.45 -19.86 11.82
N ASP A 32 -17.29 -19.10 10.73
CA ASP A 32 -18.35 -18.26 10.18
C ASP A 32 -18.71 -18.63 8.72
N GLY A 33 -17.95 -19.53 8.08
CA GLY A 33 -18.15 -19.91 6.69
C GLY A 33 -17.59 -18.87 5.71
N LEU A 34 -18.00 -18.94 4.44
CA LEU A 34 -17.49 -18.06 3.38
C LEU A 34 -18.02 -16.62 3.45
N PRO A 35 -17.25 -15.63 2.94
CA PRO A 35 -17.61 -14.21 3.04
C PRO A 35 -18.70 -13.76 2.05
N PHE A 36 -19.06 -14.60 1.06
CA PHE A 36 -19.94 -14.23 -0.05
C PHE A 36 -21.43 -14.27 0.35
N ARG A 37 -21.80 -13.46 1.33
CA ARG A 37 -23.18 -13.35 1.84
C ARG A 37 -23.56 -11.88 2.02
N TRP A 38 -24.76 -11.53 1.56
CA TRP A 38 -25.28 -10.15 1.63
C TRP A 38 -25.44 -9.63 3.06
N GLU A 39 -25.71 -10.52 4.01
CA GLU A 39 -25.90 -10.19 5.43
C GLU A 39 -24.68 -9.55 6.09
N ILE A 40 -23.47 -9.82 5.56
CA ILE A 40 -22.21 -9.29 6.09
C ILE A 40 -21.97 -7.85 5.61
N LEU A 41 -22.55 -7.46 4.45
CA LEU A 41 -22.36 -6.16 3.81
C LEU A 41 -23.21 -5.06 4.46
N THR A 42 -23.00 -4.85 5.76
CA THR A 42 -23.54 -3.69 6.48
C THR A 42 -22.97 -2.38 5.91
N PRO A 43 -23.60 -1.22 6.15
CA PRO A 43 -23.10 0.08 5.67
C PRO A 43 -21.64 0.35 6.09
N TRP A 44 -21.28 -0.02 7.32
CA TRP A 44 -19.91 0.10 7.82
C TRP A 44 -18.95 -0.90 7.16
N MET A 45 -19.36 -2.15 6.97
CA MET A 45 -18.54 -3.11 6.21
C MET A 45 -18.27 -2.59 4.78
N ALA A 46 -19.30 -2.08 4.09
CA ALA A 46 -19.14 -1.52 2.76
C ALA A 46 -18.19 -0.31 2.76
N ALA A 47 -18.31 0.59 3.73
CA ALA A 47 -17.39 1.72 3.88
C ALA A 47 -15.94 1.26 4.13
N THR A 48 -15.73 0.24 4.96
CA THR A 48 -14.40 -0.35 5.21
C THR A 48 -13.83 -1.02 3.97
N LEU A 49 -14.66 -1.70 3.17
CA LEU A 49 -14.22 -2.28 1.89
C LEU A 49 -13.81 -1.20 0.87
N VAL A 50 -14.56 -0.10 0.79
CA VAL A 50 -14.18 1.05 -0.04
C VAL A 50 -12.83 1.61 0.40
N ASP A 51 -12.65 1.83 1.72
CA ASP A 51 -11.39 2.30 2.29
C ASP A 51 -10.22 1.35 1.95
N PHE A 52 -10.45 0.06 2.17
CA PHE A 52 -9.51 -1.01 1.87
C PHE A 52 -9.05 -1.00 0.42
N TYR A 53 -9.98 -1.00 -0.54
CA TYR A 53 -9.62 -1.06 -1.95
C TYR A 53 -8.92 0.21 -2.44
N ILE A 54 -9.23 1.38 -1.88
CA ILE A 54 -8.47 2.60 -2.17
C ILE A 54 -7.02 2.44 -1.70
N ASN A 55 -6.78 1.83 -0.55
CA ASN A 55 -5.42 1.51 -0.08
C ASN A 55 -4.72 0.43 -0.91
N VAL A 56 -5.45 -0.44 -1.61
CA VAL A 56 -4.89 -1.42 -2.56
C VAL A 56 -4.40 -0.75 -3.86
N VAL A 57 -5.01 0.34 -4.30
CA VAL A 57 -4.65 1.03 -5.56
C VAL A 57 -3.15 1.41 -5.63
N PRO A 58 -2.54 2.06 -4.62
CA PRO A 58 -1.10 2.32 -4.61
C PRO A 58 -0.23 1.08 -4.82
N PHE A 59 -0.60 -0.05 -4.18
CA PHE A 59 0.12 -1.32 -4.35
C PHE A 59 -0.06 -1.88 -5.76
N ALA A 60 -1.27 -1.85 -6.32
CA ALA A 60 -1.53 -2.31 -7.68
C ALA A 60 -0.73 -1.49 -8.72
N VAL A 61 -0.67 -0.17 -8.54
CA VAL A 61 0.13 0.73 -9.38
C VAL A 61 1.62 0.43 -9.23
N TRP A 62 2.11 0.23 -8.00
CA TRP A 62 3.51 -0.12 -7.74
C TRP A 62 3.90 -1.46 -8.36
N VAL A 63 3.12 -2.51 -8.14
CA VAL A 63 3.39 -3.84 -8.69
C VAL A 63 3.35 -3.82 -10.22
N SER A 64 2.41 -3.09 -10.81
CA SER A 64 2.35 -2.91 -12.28
C SER A 64 3.57 -2.20 -12.86
N TYR A 65 4.24 -1.37 -12.06
CA TYR A 65 5.50 -0.72 -12.44
C TYR A 65 6.73 -1.63 -12.20
N LYS A 66 6.71 -2.39 -11.10
CA LYS A 66 7.80 -3.27 -10.68
C LYS A 66 7.95 -4.49 -11.60
N GLU A 67 6.83 -5.07 -12.04
CA GLU A 67 6.81 -6.24 -12.91
C GLU A 67 7.11 -5.87 -14.37
N SER A 68 8.06 -6.59 -14.99
CA SER A 68 8.44 -6.37 -16.39
C SER A 68 7.43 -6.94 -17.38
N SER A 69 6.74 -8.03 -17.00
CA SER A 69 5.74 -8.67 -17.85
C SER A 69 4.33 -8.22 -17.48
N LEU A 70 3.54 -7.85 -18.50
CA LEU A 70 2.14 -7.45 -18.30
C LEU A 70 1.29 -8.59 -17.72
N ILE A 71 1.63 -9.84 -18.04
CA ILE A 71 0.94 -11.03 -17.53
C ILE A 71 1.19 -11.16 -16.03
N ALA A 72 2.45 -11.11 -15.57
CA ALA A 72 2.75 -11.18 -14.14
C ALA A 72 2.15 -9.99 -13.38
N ALA A 73 2.26 -8.77 -13.92
CA ALA A 73 1.63 -7.58 -13.35
C ALA A 73 0.12 -7.78 -13.15
N THR A 74 -0.57 -8.28 -14.18
CA THR A 74 -2.02 -8.51 -14.13
C THR A 74 -2.38 -9.60 -13.12
N LEU A 75 -1.62 -10.70 -13.11
CA LEU A 75 -1.82 -11.78 -12.13
C LEU A 75 -1.67 -11.28 -10.69
N TRP A 76 -0.62 -10.51 -10.40
CA TRP A 76 -0.42 -9.94 -9.08
C TRP A 76 -1.50 -8.93 -8.68
N VAL A 77 -1.98 -8.11 -9.63
CA VAL A 77 -3.10 -7.19 -9.36
C VAL A 77 -4.38 -7.96 -9.06
N ILE A 78 -4.68 -9.04 -9.78
CA ILE A 78 -5.82 -9.92 -9.48
C ILE A 78 -5.65 -10.52 -8.07
N LEU A 79 -4.46 -11.01 -7.72
CA LEU A 79 -4.18 -11.53 -6.40
C LEU A 79 -4.35 -10.47 -5.30
N LEU A 80 -3.91 -9.22 -5.52
CA LEU A 80 -4.10 -8.12 -4.57
C LEU A 80 -5.59 -7.81 -4.35
N VAL A 81 -6.41 -7.81 -5.41
CA VAL A 81 -7.85 -7.53 -5.31
C VAL A 81 -8.59 -8.67 -4.62
N CYS A 82 -8.20 -9.93 -4.87
CA CYS A 82 -8.88 -11.11 -4.34
C CYS A 82 -8.42 -11.52 -2.93
N LEU A 83 -7.12 -11.41 -2.64
CA LEU A 83 -6.49 -11.91 -1.40
C LEU A 83 -5.96 -10.79 -0.50
N GLY A 84 -6.02 -9.53 -0.95
CA GLY A 84 -5.69 -8.40 -0.10
C GLY A 84 -4.27 -8.41 0.43
N SER A 85 -4.14 -8.21 1.74
CA SER A 85 -2.85 -8.12 2.44
C SER A 85 -2.05 -9.41 2.47
N ILE A 86 -2.65 -10.59 2.21
CA ILE A 86 -1.88 -11.82 1.97
C ILE A 86 -0.95 -11.60 0.78
N THR A 87 -1.47 -11.00 -0.29
CA THR A 87 -0.66 -10.73 -1.48
C THR A 87 0.31 -9.59 -1.22
N THR A 88 -0.10 -8.51 -0.55
CA THR A 88 0.79 -7.40 -0.21
C THR A 88 1.99 -7.85 0.62
N SER A 89 1.75 -8.56 1.72
CA SER A 89 2.78 -9.03 2.64
C SER A 89 3.66 -10.13 2.01
N GLY A 90 3.05 -11.08 1.30
CA GLY A 90 3.77 -12.13 0.58
C GLY A 90 4.67 -11.56 -0.51
N TYR A 91 4.18 -10.62 -1.31
CA TYR A 91 4.96 -9.96 -2.37
C TYR A 91 6.13 -9.17 -1.78
N LEU A 92 5.89 -8.37 -0.74
CA LEU A 92 6.96 -7.64 -0.05
C LEU A 92 8.01 -8.58 0.55
N PHE A 93 7.59 -9.67 1.20
CA PHE A 93 8.49 -10.68 1.73
C PHE A 93 9.39 -11.27 0.63
N ILE A 94 8.80 -11.70 -0.50
CA ILE A 94 9.54 -12.23 -1.66
C ILE A 94 10.55 -11.20 -2.17
N GLN A 95 10.14 -9.93 -2.30
CA GLN A 95 11.03 -8.87 -2.79
C GLN A 95 12.21 -8.62 -1.84
N PHE A 96 11.98 -8.58 -0.52
CA PHE A 96 13.07 -8.45 0.45
C PHE A 96 13.96 -9.70 0.49
N PHE A 97 13.39 -10.89 0.31
CA PHE A 97 14.14 -12.16 0.28
C PHE A 97 15.12 -12.21 -0.90
N ASN A 98 14.69 -11.74 -2.07
CA ASN A 98 15.46 -11.75 -3.31
C ASN A 98 16.51 -10.62 -3.43
N LEU A 99 16.66 -9.75 -2.42
CA LEU A 99 17.70 -8.71 -2.42
C LEU A 99 19.11 -9.33 -2.38
N SER A 100 20.01 -8.82 -3.22
CA SER A 100 21.42 -9.22 -3.16
C SER A 100 22.10 -8.68 -1.89
N PRO A 101 23.20 -9.31 -1.41
CA PRO A 101 23.94 -8.82 -0.25
C PRO A 101 24.49 -7.39 -0.42
N GLN A 102 24.81 -6.99 -1.65
CA GLN A 102 25.30 -5.65 -1.98
C GLN A 102 24.17 -4.61 -1.92
N GLU A 103 23.00 -4.91 -2.51
CA GLU A 103 21.80 -4.07 -2.46
C GLU A 103 21.24 -3.90 -1.04
N SER A 104 21.36 -4.95 -0.23
CA SER A 104 20.95 -4.95 1.18
C SER A 104 21.72 -3.93 2.03
N LEU A 105 22.97 -3.62 1.66
CA LEU A 105 23.86 -2.76 2.44
C LEU A 105 23.71 -1.27 2.12
N GLU A 106 23.29 -0.91 0.90
CA GLU A 106 23.24 0.47 0.42
C GLU A 106 21.90 1.15 0.77
N ASP A 107 20.81 0.79 0.08
CA ASP A 107 19.44 1.23 0.39
C ASP A 107 18.42 0.13 0.02
N PRO A 108 18.08 -0.78 0.97
CA PRO A 108 17.28 -1.96 0.66
C PRO A 108 15.85 -1.63 0.23
N ILE A 109 15.26 -0.58 0.81
CA ILE A 109 13.89 -0.17 0.48
C ILE A 109 13.86 0.47 -0.91
N TYR A 110 14.86 1.27 -1.26
CA TYR A 110 15.02 1.80 -2.62
C TYR A 110 15.06 0.69 -3.67
N HIS A 111 15.86 -0.36 -3.44
CA HIS A 111 15.98 -1.49 -4.36
C HIS A 111 14.72 -2.35 -4.45
N VAL A 112 13.97 -2.51 -3.35
CA VAL A 112 12.67 -3.18 -3.38
C VAL A 112 11.65 -2.37 -4.19
N LEU A 113 11.65 -1.04 -4.08
CA LEU A 113 10.66 -0.21 -4.77
C LEU A 113 10.91 -0.09 -6.28
N LEU A 114 12.17 -0.09 -6.74
CA LEU A 114 12.53 0.12 -8.13
C LEU A 114 12.61 -1.16 -8.97
N ASN A 115 12.15 -1.11 -10.22
CA ASN A 115 12.33 -2.19 -11.18
C ASN A 115 13.81 -2.35 -11.58
N GLN A 116 14.33 -3.58 -11.60
CA GLN A 116 15.70 -3.89 -12.04
C GLN A 116 15.98 -3.41 -13.47
N ALA A 117 14.98 -3.44 -14.38
CA ALA A 117 15.13 -2.95 -15.75
C ALA A 117 15.35 -1.42 -15.84
N SER A 118 14.92 -0.66 -14.82
CA SER A 118 15.17 0.79 -14.75
C SER A 118 16.60 1.13 -14.29
N LYS A 119 17.36 0.15 -13.77
CA LYS A 119 18.76 0.35 -13.36
C LYS A 119 19.72 0.48 -14.55
N ASP A 120 19.41 -0.14 -15.69
CA ASP A 120 20.27 -0.17 -16.88
C ASP A 120 20.08 1.02 -17.84
N GLY A 121 19.45 2.12 -17.39
CA GLY A 121 19.23 3.32 -18.22
C GLY A 121 18.30 3.09 -19.43
N THR A 122 17.77 1.88 -19.61
CA THR A 122 16.84 1.55 -20.67
C THR A 122 15.48 2.07 -20.25
N LYS A 123 15.10 3.23 -20.79
CA LYS A 123 13.79 3.87 -20.56
C LYS A 123 12.69 2.81 -20.63
N PRO A 124 11.83 2.66 -19.59
CA PRO A 124 10.70 1.75 -19.67
C PRO A 124 9.83 2.17 -20.86
N LYS A 125 9.88 1.36 -21.92
CA LYS A 125 9.15 1.58 -23.16
C LYS A 125 7.67 1.32 -22.84
N GLY A 126 6.89 2.38 -22.73
CA GLY A 126 5.44 2.34 -22.76
C GLY A 126 4.74 2.24 -21.40
N LYS A 127 4.61 3.39 -20.73
CA LYS A 127 3.40 3.86 -20.00
C LYS A 127 3.78 5.15 -19.26
N HIS A 128 3.78 6.28 -19.97
CA HIS A 128 3.81 7.59 -19.35
C HIS A 128 2.48 7.81 -18.62
N SER A 129 2.29 7.20 -17.44
CA SER A 129 1.22 7.61 -16.55
C SER A 129 1.58 9.01 -16.06
N SER A 130 0.85 10.01 -16.56
CA SER A 130 1.12 11.40 -16.21
C SER A 130 0.88 11.61 -14.72
N VAL A 131 1.81 12.31 -14.06
CA VAL A 131 1.65 12.79 -12.68
C VAL A 131 0.32 13.54 -12.52
N ALA A 132 -0.17 14.21 -13.58
CA ALA A 132 -1.49 14.84 -13.61
C ALA A 132 -2.63 13.85 -13.33
N ILE A 133 -2.64 12.73 -14.04
CA ILE A 133 -3.66 11.69 -13.93
C ILE A 133 -3.65 11.11 -12.52
N ALA A 134 -2.46 10.84 -11.98
CA ALA A 134 -2.33 10.33 -10.62
C ALA A 134 -2.84 11.32 -9.56
N ARG A 135 -2.57 12.63 -9.72
CA ARG A 135 -3.10 13.66 -8.82
C ARG A 135 -4.62 13.64 -8.82
N ILE A 136 -5.23 13.67 -10.01
CA ILE A 136 -6.68 13.65 -10.17
C ILE A 136 -7.26 12.36 -9.57
N LEU A 137 -6.69 11.20 -9.91
CA LEU A 137 -7.14 9.90 -9.42
C LEU A 137 -7.14 9.84 -7.88
N PHE A 138 -6.00 10.11 -7.24
CA PHE A 138 -5.91 10.04 -5.78
C PHE A 138 -6.71 11.14 -5.08
N SER A 139 -6.88 12.32 -5.67
CA SER A 139 -7.80 13.33 -5.16
C SER A 139 -9.26 12.86 -5.20
N VAL A 140 -9.71 12.29 -6.32
CA VAL A 140 -11.06 11.76 -6.47
C VAL A 140 -11.30 10.59 -5.51
N LEU A 141 -10.34 9.66 -5.37
CA LEU A 141 -10.45 8.55 -4.42
C LEU A 141 -10.51 9.03 -2.97
N GLY A 142 -9.71 10.03 -2.60
CA GLY A 142 -9.76 10.63 -1.26
C GLY A 142 -11.11 11.32 -0.98
N CYS A 143 -11.64 12.07 -1.94
CA CYS A 143 -12.97 12.68 -1.84
C CYS A 143 -14.09 11.62 -1.78
N LEU A 144 -13.97 10.53 -2.55
CA LEU A 144 -14.90 9.41 -2.50
C LEU A 144 -14.93 8.80 -1.10
N MET A 145 -13.76 8.50 -0.51
CA MET A 145 -13.71 7.94 0.83
C MET A 145 -14.28 8.90 1.88
N LEU A 146 -13.94 10.19 1.79
CA LEU A 146 -14.49 11.21 2.68
C LEU A 146 -16.02 11.29 2.58
N GLY A 147 -16.56 11.27 1.35
CA GLY A 147 -17.99 11.24 1.10
C GLY A 147 -18.66 10.00 1.68
N THR A 148 -18.07 8.82 1.45
CA THR A 148 -18.55 7.55 2.03
C THR A 148 -18.57 7.60 3.55
N LEU A 149 -17.50 8.11 4.18
CA LEU A 149 -17.41 8.22 5.63
C LEU A 149 -18.45 9.17 6.20
N ILE A 150 -18.62 10.36 5.61
CA ILE A 150 -19.65 11.33 6.03
C ILE A 150 -21.04 10.73 5.85
N TYR A 151 -21.32 10.12 4.70
CA TYR A 151 -22.60 9.49 4.42
C TYR A 151 -22.93 8.42 5.47
N THR A 152 -22.02 7.46 5.68
CA THR A 152 -22.24 6.37 6.65
C THR A 152 -22.36 6.89 8.09
N LEU A 153 -21.60 7.93 8.48
CA LEU A 153 -21.75 8.58 9.78
C LEU A 153 -23.14 9.21 9.96
N LEU A 154 -23.66 9.87 8.93
CA LEU A 154 -24.96 10.54 8.98
C LEU A 154 -26.13 9.54 8.96
N THR A 155 -26.01 8.45 8.20
CA THR A 155 -27.10 7.48 8.06
C THR A 155 -27.08 6.40 9.13
N ASP A 156 -25.90 5.94 9.54
CA ASP A 156 -25.73 4.75 10.39
C ASP A 156 -25.14 5.10 11.77
N GLY A 157 -24.73 6.34 11.99
CA GLY A 157 -24.18 6.81 13.27
C GLY A 157 -22.71 6.44 13.46
N SER A 158 -22.28 6.22 14.70
CA SER A 158 -20.86 5.98 15.02
C SER A 158 -20.37 4.58 14.58
N PRO A 159 -19.13 4.46 14.05
CA PRO A 159 -18.51 3.16 13.78
C PRO A 159 -18.07 2.41 15.04
N PHE A 160 -17.99 3.08 16.19
CA PHE A 160 -17.44 2.51 17.42
C PHE A 160 -18.51 1.76 18.21
N ARG A 161 -19.03 0.67 17.62
CA ARG A 161 -20.04 -0.21 18.21
C ARG A 161 -19.59 -1.67 18.10
N LYS A 162 -19.69 -2.42 19.20
CA LYS A 162 -19.27 -3.83 19.23
C LYS A 162 -20.08 -4.72 18.28
N GLU A 163 -21.33 -4.36 18.02
CA GLU A 163 -22.24 -5.07 17.11
C GLU A 163 -21.72 -5.12 15.67
N LEU A 164 -20.92 -4.14 15.26
CA LEU A 164 -20.33 -4.10 13.93
C LEU A 164 -19.12 -5.06 13.80
N LEU A 165 -18.51 -5.48 14.90
CA LEU A 165 -17.32 -6.35 14.93
C LEU A 165 -17.70 -7.82 14.75
N THR A 166 -18.40 -8.12 13.66
CA THR A 166 -18.62 -9.51 13.22
C THR A 166 -17.29 -10.20 12.90
N PRO A 167 -17.24 -11.55 12.83
CA PRO A 167 -16.01 -12.26 12.46
C PRO A 167 -15.39 -11.75 11.16
N TRP A 168 -16.20 -11.56 10.12
CA TRP A 168 -15.74 -11.01 8.84
C TRP A 168 -15.34 -9.54 8.90
N MET A 169 -16.03 -8.69 9.67
CA MET A 169 -15.59 -7.30 9.87
C MET A 169 -14.20 -7.27 10.54
N THR A 170 -14.00 -8.11 11.55
CA THR A 170 -12.72 -8.21 12.26
C THR A 170 -11.61 -8.68 11.32
N ALA A 171 -11.86 -9.71 10.51
CA ALA A 171 -10.90 -10.18 9.52
C ALA A 171 -10.56 -9.10 8.48
N THR A 172 -11.56 -8.35 8.01
CA THR A 172 -11.37 -7.25 7.04
C THR A 172 -10.56 -6.10 7.65
N LEU A 173 -10.79 -5.76 8.92
CA LEU A 173 -10.00 -4.75 9.63
C LEU A 173 -8.55 -5.20 9.81
N ILE A 174 -8.31 -6.47 10.15
CA ILE A 174 -6.95 -7.03 10.22
C ILE A 174 -6.26 -6.90 8.85
N ASP A 175 -6.95 -7.30 7.77
CA ASP A 175 -6.46 -7.19 6.39
C ASP A 175 -6.07 -5.74 6.05
N PHE A 176 -6.98 -4.83 6.32
CA PHE A 176 -6.80 -3.39 6.14
C PHE A 176 -5.58 -2.86 6.88
N TYR A 177 -5.42 -3.18 8.16
CA TYR A 177 -4.32 -2.66 8.96
C TYR A 177 -2.96 -3.26 8.56
N ILE A 178 -2.91 -4.48 8.04
CA ILE A 178 -1.67 -5.02 7.48
C ILE A 178 -1.21 -4.20 6.27
N ASN A 179 -2.15 -3.82 5.39
CA ASN A 179 -1.85 -2.90 4.28
C ASN A 179 -1.41 -1.52 4.79
N VAL A 180 -2.03 -0.99 5.86
CA VAL A 180 -1.61 0.27 6.50
C VAL A 180 -0.19 0.17 7.07
N VAL A 181 0.21 -0.97 7.63
CA VAL A 181 1.59 -1.20 8.09
C VAL A 181 2.57 -1.11 6.91
N ALA A 182 2.26 -1.75 5.79
CA ALA A 182 3.09 -1.67 4.58
C ALA A 182 3.22 -0.23 4.06
N LEU A 183 2.12 0.54 4.03
CA LEU A 183 2.14 1.96 3.69
C LEU A 183 2.95 2.79 4.70
N SER A 184 2.84 2.47 5.99
CA SER A 184 3.57 3.15 7.06
C SER A 184 5.08 2.95 6.95
N VAL A 185 5.53 1.74 6.59
CA VAL A 185 6.94 1.46 6.28
C VAL A 185 7.43 2.35 5.14
N TRP A 186 6.63 2.48 4.07
CA TRP A 186 6.97 3.37 2.95
C TRP A 186 7.02 4.84 3.35
N VAL A 187 6.05 5.34 4.13
CA VAL A 187 6.04 6.71 4.65
C VAL A 187 7.25 6.99 5.55
N ALA A 188 7.57 6.06 6.46
CA ALA A 188 8.72 6.18 7.36
C ALA A 188 10.05 6.23 6.61
N TYR A 189 10.19 5.43 5.54
CA TYR A 189 11.34 5.49 4.65
C TYR A 189 11.46 6.83 3.91
N LYS A 190 10.32 7.37 3.48
CA LYS A 190 10.27 8.54 2.61
C LYS A 190 10.48 9.86 3.35
N GLU A 191 9.92 9.99 4.54
CA GLU A 191 10.04 11.18 5.37
C GLU A 191 11.44 11.28 5.99
N SER A 192 12.10 12.43 5.87
CA SER A 192 13.41 12.65 6.49
C SER A 192 13.35 12.93 7.98
N ASN A 193 12.19 13.35 8.47
CA ASN A 193 11.96 13.74 9.85
C ASN A 193 11.01 12.74 10.52
N TRP A 194 11.48 12.13 11.60
CA TRP A 194 10.72 11.13 12.35
C TRP A 194 9.40 11.68 12.91
N THR A 195 9.34 12.94 13.32
CA THR A 195 8.10 13.55 13.83
C THR A 195 7.05 13.69 12.73
N THR A 196 7.45 14.07 11.53
CA THR A 196 6.56 14.13 10.36
C THR A 196 6.13 12.72 9.94
N ALA A 197 7.04 11.75 9.94
CA ALA A 197 6.70 10.34 9.69
C ALA A 197 5.66 9.82 10.69
N PHE A 198 5.90 10.03 11.98
CA PHE A 198 4.99 9.64 13.05
C PHE A 198 3.61 10.28 12.89
N PHE A 199 3.55 11.58 12.61
CA PHE A 199 2.29 12.27 12.35
C PHE A 199 1.51 11.64 11.19
N TRP A 200 2.16 11.33 10.07
CA TRP A 200 1.51 10.67 8.94
C TRP A 200 1.08 9.23 9.25
N ILE A 201 1.85 8.48 10.02
CA ILE A 201 1.47 7.12 10.45
C ILE A 201 0.22 7.16 11.33
N VAL A 202 0.15 8.10 12.28
CA VAL A 202 -1.06 8.30 13.10
C VAL A 202 -2.26 8.63 12.20
N LEU A 203 -2.08 9.54 11.22
CA LEU A 203 -3.15 9.87 10.27
C LEU A 203 -3.58 8.68 9.41
N LEU A 204 -2.66 7.81 8.99
CA LEU A 204 -2.98 6.59 8.24
C LEU A 204 -3.80 5.60 9.08
N ILE A 205 -3.46 5.45 10.36
CA ILE A 205 -4.19 4.57 11.27
C ILE A 205 -5.59 5.11 11.57
N SER A 206 -5.72 6.44 11.72
CA SER A 206 -6.98 7.08 12.11
C SER A 206 -7.96 7.32 10.95
N PHE A 207 -7.46 7.70 9.77
CA PHE A 207 -8.31 8.10 8.63
C PHE A 207 -8.12 7.23 7.39
N GLY A 208 -7.30 6.18 7.48
CA GLY A 208 -7.18 5.20 6.42
C GLY A 208 -6.73 5.80 5.09
N SER A 209 -7.47 5.45 4.04
CA SER A 209 -7.18 5.84 2.66
C SER A 209 -7.33 7.32 2.37
N ILE A 210 -8.06 8.09 3.19
CA ILE A 210 -8.09 9.57 3.07
C ILE A 210 -6.67 10.11 3.26
N SER A 211 -5.98 9.64 4.30
CA SER A 211 -4.59 10.00 4.60
C SER A 211 -3.63 9.46 3.56
N THR A 212 -3.83 8.23 3.08
CA THR A 212 -3.02 7.66 1.99
C THR A 212 -3.10 8.53 0.74
N CYS A 213 -4.31 8.90 0.32
CA CYS A 213 -4.56 9.76 -0.83
C CYS A 213 -3.93 11.14 -0.63
N ALA A 214 -4.16 11.78 0.53
CA ALA A 214 -3.59 13.08 0.85
C ALA A 214 -2.05 13.06 0.82
N TYR A 215 -1.43 12.01 1.37
CA TYR A 215 0.02 11.83 1.35
C TYR A 215 0.56 11.66 -0.07
N ILE A 216 -0.07 10.81 -0.88
CA ILE A 216 0.31 10.58 -2.28
C ILE A 216 0.16 11.87 -3.09
N VAL A 217 -0.95 12.58 -2.96
CA VAL A 217 -1.20 13.85 -3.65
C VAL A 217 -0.16 14.91 -3.25
N LYS A 218 0.12 15.09 -1.95
CA LYS A 218 1.20 15.95 -1.44
C LYS A 218 2.53 15.62 -2.12
N GLU A 219 2.84 14.35 -2.28
CA GLU A 219 4.08 13.90 -2.89
C GLU A 219 4.13 14.05 -4.40
N LEU A 220 3.00 13.87 -5.08
CA LEU A 220 2.86 14.14 -6.51
C LEU A 220 3.00 15.62 -6.82
N PHE A 221 2.57 16.53 -5.93
CA PHE A 221 2.77 17.98 -6.11
C PHE A 221 4.24 18.42 -6.09
N LYS A 222 5.14 17.58 -5.54
CA LYS A 222 6.59 17.83 -5.57
C LYS A 222 7.25 17.45 -6.91
N LEU A 223 6.50 16.83 -7.83
CA LEU A 223 6.98 16.40 -9.15
C LEU A 223 6.47 17.33 -10.24
N ALA A 224 7.20 17.44 -11.35
CA ALA A 224 6.69 18.13 -12.54
C ALA A 224 5.58 17.31 -13.22
N TRP A 225 4.73 17.97 -13.99
CA TRP A 225 3.59 17.32 -14.68
C TRP A 225 4.00 16.21 -15.66
N GLN A 226 5.20 16.34 -16.22
CA GLN A 226 5.78 15.44 -17.23
C GLN A 226 6.77 14.44 -16.61
N ASP A 227 7.06 14.55 -15.31
CA ASP A 227 7.96 13.62 -14.62
C ASP A 227 7.32 12.21 -14.61
N PRO A 228 8.13 11.14 -14.68
CA PRO A 228 7.60 9.78 -14.60
C PRO A 228 7.10 9.46 -13.19
N LEU A 229 5.95 8.80 -13.11
CA LEU A 229 5.22 8.55 -11.85
C LEU A 229 6.05 7.79 -10.81
N TYR A 230 6.93 6.88 -11.22
CA TYR A 230 7.74 6.07 -10.30
C TYR A 230 8.68 6.91 -9.39
N LEU A 231 8.98 8.16 -9.75
CA LEU A 231 9.76 9.07 -8.90
C LEU A 231 9.08 9.34 -7.56
N ILE A 232 7.77 9.13 -7.44
CA ILE A 232 7.06 9.23 -6.17
C ILE A 232 7.54 8.19 -5.14
N LEU A 233 7.99 7.02 -5.58
CA LEU A 233 8.40 5.93 -4.71
C LEU A 233 9.70 6.27 -3.97
N ILE A 234 10.53 7.11 -4.57
CA ILE A 234 11.91 7.37 -4.17
C ILE A 234 11.98 8.59 -3.23
N ARG A 235 12.92 8.56 -2.27
CA ARG A 235 13.26 9.68 -1.39
C ARG A 235 13.85 10.88 -2.14
N LYS A 236 13.60 12.11 -1.67
CA LYS A 236 14.05 13.36 -2.32
C LYS A 236 15.56 13.39 -2.65
N GLY A 237 16.42 12.89 -1.76
CA GLY A 237 17.88 12.84 -1.99
C GLY A 237 18.26 12.00 -3.21
N ASN A 238 17.71 10.79 -3.31
CA ASN A 238 17.98 9.87 -4.42
C ASN A 238 17.37 10.38 -5.74
N ARG A 239 16.29 11.20 -5.69
CA ARG A 239 15.73 11.86 -6.89
C ARG A 239 16.71 12.85 -7.54
N GLN A 240 17.48 13.60 -6.74
CA GLN A 240 18.43 14.57 -7.28
C GLN A 240 19.63 13.89 -7.95
N VAL A 241 20.12 12.80 -7.35
CA VAL A 241 21.18 11.98 -7.95
C VAL A 241 20.74 11.40 -9.28
N HIS A 242 19.52 10.82 -9.35
CA HIS A 242 18.99 10.20 -10.56
C HIS A 242 18.66 11.22 -11.66
N LYS A 243 18.18 12.43 -11.32
CA LYS A 243 18.02 13.52 -12.28
C LYS A 243 19.34 14.11 -12.78
N ALA A 244 20.44 13.93 -12.04
CA ALA A 244 21.78 14.37 -12.45
C ALA A 244 22.54 13.31 -13.27
N THR A 245 22.07 12.06 -13.30
CA THR A 245 22.62 10.96 -14.11
C THR A 245 21.85 10.72 -15.42
N LEU A 246 20.75 11.44 -15.62
CA LEU A 246 19.93 11.48 -16.85
C LEU A 246 20.28 12.73 -17.66
#